data_AF-A0A6J2KGY2-F1
#
_entry.id   AF-A0A6J2KGY2-F1
#
_cell.length_a   1.000
_cell.length_b   1.000
_cell.length_c   1.000
_cell.angle_alpha   90.00
_cell.angle_beta   90.00
_cell.angle_gamma   90.00
#
_symmetry.space_group_name_H-M   'P 1'
#
loop_
_entity.id
_entity.type
_entity.pdbx_description
1 polymer ?
#
loop_
_entity_poly.entity_id
_entity_poly.type
_entity_poly.pdbx_seq_one_letter_code
_entity_poly.pdbx_strand_id
1 'polypeptide(L)'
;MACSVSDTPSLKDLPKVATDLKSQLEGFNTSCLRDVDTNEKIVLPSAEDVAKEKQHNALLQGVELFQPSSLRKTETIEKNILPNAIDVATEKTQKSLFDGIEKFDSSQLKHTETQEKNPLPDKDAIEAEKEKNKFLNGIENFDPTKLKHTETCEKNPLPTKDVIEQEKSA
;
A
#
# COMPACT_ATOMS: atom_id res chain seq x y z
N MET A 1 -65.46 8.03 -31.77
CA MET A 1 -65.42 8.16 -30.30
C MET A 1 -65.09 9.60 -30.00
N ALA A 2 -66.08 10.42 -29.66
CA ALA A 2 -65.87 11.84 -29.39
C ALA A 2 -65.59 12.00 -27.89
N CYS A 3 -64.36 12.36 -27.55
CA CYS A 3 -63.93 12.63 -26.19
C CYS A 3 -64.67 13.85 -25.64
N SER A 4 -65.38 13.63 -24.54
CA SER A 4 -66.02 14.62 -23.68
C SER A 4 -64.96 15.53 -23.05
N VAL A 5 -65.00 16.80 -23.46
CA VAL A 5 -64.12 17.86 -22.97
C VAL A 5 -64.32 18.09 -21.47
N SER A 6 -63.22 18.01 -20.74
CA SER A 6 -63.10 18.32 -19.32
C SER A 6 -63.37 19.80 -19.06
N ASP A 7 -64.22 20.06 -18.06
CA ASP A 7 -64.63 21.37 -17.56
C ASP A 7 -63.44 22.35 -17.44
N THR A 8 -63.37 23.29 -18.38
CA THR A 8 -62.60 24.52 -18.20
C THR A 8 -63.33 25.37 -17.15
N PRO A 9 -62.65 25.86 -16.09
CA PRO A 9 -63.31 26.69 -15.08
C PRO A 9 -63.96 27.89 -15.78
N SER A 10 -65.25 28.08 -15.51
CA SER A 10 -66.02 29.16 -16.12
C SER A 10 -65.46 30.50 -15.64
N LEU A 11 -65.58 31.54 -16.46
CA LEU A 11 -65.22 32.93 -16.10
C LEU A 11 -65.83 33.38 -14.76
N LYS A 12 -66.92 32.75 -14.32
CA LYS A 12 -67.61 33.02 -13.06
C LYS A 12 -66.92 32.45 -11.83
N ASP A 13 -66.10 31.41 -12.00
CA ASP A 13 -65.45 30.66 -10.91
C ASP A 13 -64.04 31.18 -10.60
N LEU A 14 -63.52 32.09 -11.43
CA LEU A 14 -62.22 32.73 -11.19
C LEU A 14 -62.35 33.81 -10.09
N PRO A 15 -61.35 33.91 -9.20
CA PRO A 15 -61.32 34.96 -8.18
C PRO A 15 -61.36 36.34 -8.84
N LYS A 16 -62.31 37.18 -8.40
CA LYS A 16 -62.46 38.54 -8.92
C LYS A 16 -61.33 39.42 -8.37
N VAL A 17 -60.61 40.08 -9.27
CA VAL A 17 -59.63 41.10 -8.91
C VAL A 17 -60.32 42.22 -8.11
N ALA A 18 -59.70 42.65 -7.01
CA ALA A 18 -60.20 43.76 -6.21
C ALA A 18 -60.39 45.01 -7.09
N THR A 19 -61.49 45.74 -6.87
CA THR A 19 -61.89 46.89 -7.71
C THR A 19 -60.80 47.95 -7.81
N ASP A 20 -60.04 48.16 -6.73
CA ASP A 20 -58.92 49.10 -6.69
C ASP A 20 -57.76 48.66 -7.60
N LEU A 21 -57.35 47.39 -7.54
CA LEU A 21 -56.29 46.83 -8.41
C LEU A 21 -56.73 46.85 -9.88
N LYS A 22 -58.00 46.57 -10.16
CA LYS A 22 -58.56 46.69 -11.52
C LYS A 22 -58.46 48.12 -12.04
N SER A 23 -58.84 49.11 -11.23
CA SER A 23 -58.74 50.52 -11.62
C SER A 23 -57.30 50.98 -11.81
N GLN A 24 -56.36 50.49 -10.98
CA GLN A 24 -54.93 50.81 -11.12
C GLN A 24 -54.34 50.21 -12.41
N LEU A 25 -54.74 49.00 -12.78
CA LEU A 25 -54.31 48.36 -14.03
C LEU A 25 -54.92 49.04 -15.27
N GLU A 26 -56.20 49.41 -15.22
CA GLU A 26 -56.89 50.12 -16.31
C GLU A 26 -56.34 51.54 -16.52
N GLY A 27 -55.93 52.21 -15.44
CA GLY A 27 -55.29 53.53 -15.47
C GLY A 27 -53.76 53.49 -15.54
N PHE A 28 -53.16 52.30 -15.64
CA PHE A 28 -51.70 52.15 -15.58
C PHE A 28 -51.07 52.81 -16.80
N ASN A 29 -50.28 53.84 -16.56
CA ASN A 29 -49.55 54.52 -17.62
C ASN A 29 -48.20 53.82 -17.83
N THR A 30 -48.08 53.10 -18.95
CA THR A 30 -46.85 52.40 -19.33
C THR A 30 -45.67 53.35 -19.56
N SER A 31 -45.91 54.64 -19.79
CA SER A 31 -44.83 55.65 -19.89
C SER A 31 -44.18 56.02 -18.55
N CYS A 32 -44.77 55.59 -17.43
CA CYS A 32 -44.16 55.74 -16.11
C CYS A 32 -43.19 54.58 -15.77
N LEU A 33 -43.09 53.56 -16.62
CA LEU A 33 -42.05 52.57 -16.52
C LEU A 33 -40.70 53.23 -16.79
N ARG A 34 -39.70 52.94 -15.97
CA ARG A 34 -38.33 53.38 -16.25
C ARG A 34 -37.85 52.66 -17.49
N ASP A 35 -37.38 53.42 -18.47
CA ASP A 35 -36.63 52.86 -19.58
C ASP A 35 -35.36 52.20 -19.03
N VAL A 36 -35.15 50.94 -19.40
CA VAL A 36 -33.94 50.18 -19.08
C VAL A 36 -33.34 49.74 -20.40
N ASP A 37 -32.14 50.20 -20.70
CA ASP A 37 -31.40 49.74 -21.88
C ASP A 37 -31.02 48.26 -21.70
N THR A 38 -31.67 47.38 -22.48
CA THR A 38 -31.26 45.98 -22.58
C THR A 38 -30.05 45.88 -23.50
N ASN A 39 -28.85 45.67 -22.94
CA ASN A 39 -27.67 45.33 -23.74
C ASN A 39 -27.66 43.83 -24.05
N GLU A 40 -27.97 43.46 -25.29
CA GLU A 40 -27.70 42.12 -25.80
C GLU A 40 -26.19 41.98 -26.02
N LYS A 41 -25.52 41.17 -25.20
CA LYS A 41 -24.07 40.97 -25.28
C LYS A 41 -23.73 40.01 -26.42
N ILE A 42 -23.86 40.46 -27.67
CA ILE A 42 -23.37 39.73 -28.84
C ILE A 42 -21.84 39.88 -28.88
N VAL A 43 -21.12 38.99 -28.19
CA VAL A 43 -19.66 38.96 -28.28
C VAL A 43 -19.28 38.18 -29.53
N LEU A 44 -18.65 38.85 -30.49
CA LEU A 44 -18.05 38.18 -31.63
C LEU A 44 -16.88 37.30 -31.18
N PRO A 45 -16.62 36.17 -31.85
CA PRO A 45 -15.43 35.37 -31.59
C PRO A 45 -14.18 36.25 -31.61
N SER A 46 -13.29 36.04 -30.65
CA SER A 46 -12.04 36.80 -30.62
C SER A 46 -11.14 36.38 -31.79
N ALA A 47 -10.15 37.21 -32.11
CA ALA A 47 -9.14 36.85 -33.10
C ALA A 47 -8.37 35.57 -32.70
N GLU A 48 -8.24 35.31 -31.39
CA GLU A 48 -7.63 34.10 -30.86
C GLU A 48 -8.50 32.86 -31.10
N ASP A 49 -9.82 32.97 -30.92
CA ASP A 49 -10.76 31.87 -31.16
C ASP A 49 -10.74 31.43 -32.62
N VAL A 50 -10.78 32.40 -33.54
CA VAL A 50 -10.70 32.14 -34.99
C VAL A 50 -9.33 31.55 -35.38
N ALA A 51 -8.25 32.00 -34.74
CA ALA A 51 -6.92 31.45 -35.00
C ALA A 51 -6.81 29.99 -34.54
N LYS A 52 -7.32 29.66 -33.36
CA LYS A 52 -7.37 28.29 -32.84
C LYS A 52 -8.22 27.39 -33.72
N GLU A 53 -9.39 27.85 -34.15
CA GLU A 53 -10.26 27.10 -35.04
C GLU A 53 -9.58 26.81 -36.39
N LYS A 54 -8.89 27.80 -36.97
CA LYS A 54 -8.09 27.60 -38.20
C LYS A 54 -6.99 26.57 -38.02
N GLN A 55 -6.26 26.62 -36.89
CA GLN A 55 -5.23 25.63 -36.60
C GLN A 55 -5.80 24.22 -36.45
N HIS A 56 -6.92 24.08 -35.75
CA HIS A 56 -7.60 22.80 -35.56
C HIS A 56 -8.10 22.22 -36.88
N ASN A 57 -8.74 23.04 -37.71
CA ASN A 57 -9.23 22.62 -39.02
C ASN A 57 -8.09 22.23 -39.96
N ALA A 58 -6.97 22.96 -39.93
CA ALA A 58 -5.78 22.61 -40.71
C ALA A 58 -5.19 21.25 -40.28
N LEU A 59 -5.16 20.96 -38.97
CA LEU A 59 -4.70 19.66 -38.46
C LEU A 59 -5.62 18.52 -38.93
N LEU A 60 -6.94 18.68 -38.78
CA LEU A 60 -7.92 17.69 -39.21
C LEU A 60 -7.81 17.40 -40.69
N GLN A 61 -7.72 18.45 -41.52
CA GLN A 61 -7.56 18.30 -42.97
C GLN A 61 -6.23 17.61 -43.32
N GLY A 62 -5.15 17.92 -42.59
CA GLY A 62 -3.85 17.27 -42.78
C GLY A 62 -3.89 15.77 -42.47
N VAL A 63 -4.67 15.35 -41.47
CA VAL A 63 -4.89 13.94 -41.15
C VAL A 63 -5.82 13.27 -42.15
N GLU A 64 -6.90 13.93 -42.57
CA GLU A 64 -7.86 13.40 -43.54
C GLU A 64 -7.23 13.16 -44.91
N LEU A 65 -6.38 14.09 -45.37
CA LEU A 65 -5.68 13.99 -46.64
C LEU A 65 -4.35 13.23 -46.55
N PHE A 66 -3.99 12.73 -45.36
CA PHE A 66 -2.73 12.03 -45.14
C PHE A 66 -2.63 10.81 -46.05
N GLN A 67 -1.57 10.75 -46.85
CA GLN A 67 -1.30 9.61 -47.73
C GLN A 67 -0.43 8.59 -46.99
N PRO A 68 -0.95 7.39 -46.66
CA PRO A 68 -0.16 6.37 -45.96
C PRO A 68 1.07 5.90 -46.74
N SER A 69 1.06 6.05 -48.07
CA SER A 69 2.21 5.77 -48.94
C SER A 69 3.41 6.69 -48.69
N SER A 70 3.21 7.82 -48.03
CA SER A 70 4.28 8.75 -47.61
C SER A 70 5.05 8.22 -46.40
N LEU A 71 4.53 7.21 -45.69
CA LEU A 71 5.27 6.54 -44.63
C LEU A 71 6.40 5.71 -45.23
N ARG A 72 7.57 5.77 -44.58
CA ARG A 72 8.69 4.87 -44.91
C ARG A 72 8.24 3.43 -44.71
N LYS A 73 8.41 2.61 -45.75
CA LYS A 73 8.19 1.17 -45.64
C LYS A 73 9.23 0.58 -44.70
N THR A 74 8.78 -0.21 -43.74
CA THR A 74 9.63 -1.00 -42.86
C THR A 74 9.28 -2.46 -43.12
N GLU A 75 10.28 -3.29 -43.44
CA GLU A 75 10.09 -4.74 -43.47
C GLU A 75 9.96 -5.27 -42.05
N THR A 76 8.80 -5.85 -41.73
CA THR A 76 8.61 -6.59 -40.48
C THR A 76 9.17 -7.99 -40.66
N ILE A 77 10.32 -8.29 -40.03
CA ILE A 77 10.87 -9.65 -40.01
C ILE A 77 10.14 -10.45 -38.92
N GLU A 78 9.13 -11.23 -39.31
CA GLU A 78 8.53 -12.24 -38.45
C GLU A 78 9.49 -13.44 -38.37
N LYS A 79 10.21 -13.58 -37.24
CA LYS A 79 11.12 -14.71 -37.02
C LYS A 79 10.35 -15.97 -36.61
N ASN A 80 9.64 -16.58 -37.55
CA ASN A 80 9.17 -17.97 -37.40
C ASN A 80 10.34 -18.93 -37.68
N ILE A 81 11.31 -18.99 -36.76
CA ILE A 81 12.35 -20.01 -36.82
C ILE A 81 11.77 -21.35 -36.39
N LEU A 82 11.94 -22.37 -37.24
CA LEU A 82 11.63 -23.74 -36.85
C LEU A 82 12.59 -24.18 -35.73
N PRO A 83 12.12 -24.99 -34.76
CA PRO A 83 13.00 -25.61 -33.79
C PRO A 83 14.16 -26.32 -34.49
N ASN A 84 15.38 -26.06 -34.04
CA ASN A 84 16.55 -26.73 -34.57
C ASN A 84 16.71 -28.13 -33.93
N ALA A 85 17.69 -28.91 -34.41
CA ALA A 85 17.92 -30.26 -33.91
C ALA A 85 18.27 -30.31 -32.40
N ILE A 86 18.89 -29.26 -31.86
CA ILE A 86 19.22 -29.13 -30.43
C ILE A 86 17.93 -28.93 -29.63
N ASP A 87 17.03 -28.06 -30.10
CA ASP A 87 15.75 -27.80 -29.45
C ASP A 87 14.93 -29.09 -29.33
N VAL A 88 14.83 -29.86 -30.41
CA VAL A 88 14.11 -31.15 -30.42
C VAL A 88 14.77 -32.20 -29.53
N ALA A 89 16.11 -32.25 -29.50
CA ALA A 89 16.84 -33.20 -28.66
C ALA A 89 16.68 -32.89 -27.16
N THR A 90 16.71 -31.61 -26.79
CA THR A 90 16.49 -31.18 -25.41
C THR A 90 15.07 -31.45 -24.96
N GLU A 91 14.06 -31.14 -25.80
CA GLU A 91 12.65 -31.45 -25.53
C GLU A 91 12.42 -32.96 -25.34
N LYS A 92 13.01 -33.80 -26.21
CA LYS A 92 12.90 -35.26 -26.09
C LYS A 92 13.51 -35.79 -24.79
N THR A 93 14.64 -35.21 -24.37
CA THR A 93 15.32 -35.57 -23.13
C THR A 93 14.47 -35.18 -21.92
N GLN A 94 13.93 -33.97 -21.89
CA GLN A 94 13.04 -33.51 -20.83
C GLN A 94 11.78 -34.36 -20.74
N LYS A 95 11.14 -34.66 -21.88
CA LYS A 95 9.98 -35.52 -21.93
C LYS A 95 10.26 -36.91 -21.36
N SER A 96 11.39 -37.52 -21.73
CA SER A 96 11.79 -38.82 -21.18
C SER A 96 12.02 -38.77 -19.67
N LEU A 97 12.55 -37.67 -19.14
CA LEU A 97 12.73 -37.49 -17.70
C LEU A 97 11.37 -37.39 -16.98
N PHE A 98 10.45 -36.59 -17.51
CA PHE A 98 9.09 -36.45 -16.95
C PHE A 98 8.34 -37.78 -16.96
N ASP A 99 8.37 -38.50 -18.08
CA ASP A 99 7.75 -39.83 -18.20
C ASP A 99 8.33 -40.83 -17.17
N GLY A 100 9.63 -40.72 -16.89
CA GLY A 100 10.31 -41.56 -15.90
C GLY A 100 9.89 -41.23 -14.46
N ILE A 101 9.70 -39.94 -14.15
CA ILE A 101 9.23 -39.48 -12.83
C ILE A 101 7.75 -39.84 -12.63
N GLU A 102 6.90 -39.64 -13.63
CA GLU A 102 5.47 -39.94 -13.55
C GLU A 102 5.21 -41.43 -13.31
N LYS A 103 6.04 -42.28 -13.94
CA LYS A 103 5.95 -43.74 -13.81
C LYS A 103 6.84 -44.29 -12.69
N PHE A 104 7.46 -43.43 -11.89
CA PHE A 104 8.37 -43.86 -10.84
C PHE A 104 7.62 -44.60 -9.74
N ASP A 105 7.97 -45.87 -9.56
CA ASP A 105 7.41 -46.72 -8.52
C ASP A 105 8.18 -46.52 -7.21
N SER A 106 7.53 -45.85 -6.26
CA SER A 106 8.10 -45.58 -4.94
C SER A 106 8.34 -46.84 -4.11
N SER A 107 7.73 -47.98 -4.45
CA SER A 107 7.99 -49.25 -3.79
C SER A 107 9.39 -49.81 -4.07
N GLN A 108 10.06 -49.32 -5.13
CA GLN A 108 11.46 -49.64 -5.43
C GLN A 108 12.45 -48.90 -4.52
N LEU A 109 11.99 -47.91 -3.76
CA LEU A 109 12.83 -47.22 -2.78
C LEU A 109 13.14 -48.16 -1.62
N LYS A 110 14.41 -48.19 -1.21
CA LYS A 110 14.82 -48.95 -0.02
C LYS A 110 14.17 -48.33 1.22
N HIS A 111 13.45 -49.15 1.98
CA HIS A 111 12.96 -48.73 3.30
C HIS A 111 14.13 -48.33 4.19
N THR A 112 14.04 -47.12 4.76
CA THR A 112 14.97 -46.59 5.74
C THR A 112 14.16 -46.24 6.99
N GLU A 113 14.43 -46.93 8.09
CA GLU A 113 13.81 -46.64 9.39
C GLU A 113 14.65 -45.57 10.10
N THR A 114 14.09 -44.36 10.25
CA THR A 114 14.72 -43.27 11.00
C THR A 114 14.32 -43.36 12.47
N GLN A 115 15.29 -43.62 13.35
CA GLN A 115 15.10 -43.63 14.80
C GLN A 115 15.45 -42.26 15.39
N GLU A 116 14.46 -41.53 15.90
CA GLU A 116 14.67 -40.30 16.68
C GLU A 116 15.24 -40.68 18.07
N LYS A 117 16.51 -40.37 18.29
CA LYS A 117 17.15 -40.58 19.59
C LYS A 117 16.90 -39.36 20.47
N ASN A 118 15.86 -39.45 21.30
CA ASN A 118 15.66 -38.54 22.43
C ASN A 118 15.95 -39.29 23.75
N PRO A 119 17.22 -39.63 24.04
CA PRO A 119 17.55 -40.38 25.25
C PRO A 119 17.20 -39.55 26.47
N LEU A 120 16.50 -40.18 27.43
CA LEU A 120 16.32 -39.58 28.74
C LEU A 120 17.69 -39.38 29.42
N PRO A 121 17.85 -38.35 30.26
CA PRO A 121 19.04 -38.20 31.09
C PRO A 121 19.31 -39.49 31.86
N ASP A 122 20.57 -39.93 31.91
CA ASP A 122 20.96 -41.09 32.68
C ASP A 122 20.97 -40.79 34.19
N LYS A 123 21.16 -41.83 35.00
CA LYS A 123 21.13 -41.73 36.46
C LYS A 123 22.21 -40.76 36.97
N ASP A 124 23.37 -40.76 36.34
CA ASP A 124 24.52 -39.94 36.74
C ASP A 124 24.26 -38.46 36.45
N ALA A 125 23.68 -38.12 35.29
CA ALA A 125 23.26 -36.77 34.95
C ALA A 125 22.20 -36.24 35.93
N ILE A 126 21.24 -37.09 36.31
CA ILE A 126 20.20 -36.73 37.29
C ILE A 126 20.81 -36.51 38.68
N GLU A 127 21.77 -37.33 39.09
CA GLU A 127 22.43 -37.21 40.40
C GLU A 127 23.32 -35.97 40.46
N ALA A 128 24.08 -35.70 39.41
CA ALA A 128 24.88 -34.47 39.28
C ALA A 128 24.00 -33.21 39.32
N GLU A 129 22.85 -33.21 38.65
CA GLU A 129 21.92 -32.08 38.69
C GLU A 129 21.30 -31.90 40.10
N LYS A 130 20.94 -32.99 40.77
CA LYS A 130 20.44 -32.94 42.16
C LYS A 130 21.48 -32.38 43.12
N GLU A 131 22.74 -32.78 42.99
CA GLU A 131 23.83 -32.23 43.80
C GLU A 131 24.01 -30.73 43.55
N LYS A 132 24.03 -30.31 42.27
CA LYS A 132 24.13 -28.90 41.90
C LYS A 132 22.98 -28.08 42.50
N ASN A 133 21.75 -28.57 42.40
CA ASN A 133 20.58 -27.90 42.97
C ASN A 133 20.63 -27.83 44.49
N LYS A 134 21.11 -28.88 45.17
CA LYS A 134 21.31 -28.87 46.62
C LYS A 134 22.35 -27.84 47.05
N PHE A 135 23.46 -27.73 46.31
CA PHE A 135 24.49 -26.71 46.55
C PHE A 135 23.93 -25.30 46.40
N LEU A 136 23.25 -25.03 45.28
CA LEU A 136 22.63 -23.72 45.02
C LEU A 136 21.62 -23.34 46.09
N ASN A 137 20.72 -24.26 46.46
CA ASN A 137 19.75 -24.02 47.54
C ASN A 137 20.42 -23.74 48.88
N GLY A 138 21.56 -24.38 49.17
CA GLY A 138 22.32 -24.16 50.39
C GLY A 138 22.92 -22.76 50.48
N ILE A 139 23.32 -22.18 49.34
CA ILE A 139 23.80 -20.79 49.25
C ILE A 139 22.62 -19.83 49.35
N GLU A 140 21.57 -20.06 48.56
CA GLU A 140 20.42 -19.16 48.46
C GLU A 140 19.69 -19.00 49.81
N ASN A 141 19.59 -20.09 50.58
CA ASN A 141 18.93 -20.10 51.89
C ASN A 141 19.92 -20.05 53.05
N PHE A 142 21.16 -19.64 52.83
CA PHE A 142 22.14 -19.52 53.90
C PHE A 142 21.76 -18.36 54.83
N ASP A 143 21.66 -18.66 56.13
CA ASP A 143 21.36 -17.68 57.16
C ASP A 143 22.65 -17.00 57.66
N PRO A 144 22.88 -15.71 57.34
CA PRO A 144 24.11 -15.01 57.72
C PRO A 144 24.28 -14.88 59.23
N THR A 145 23.20 -14.98 60.02
CA THR A 145 23.27 -14.88 61.48
C THR A 145 23.97 -16.08 62.12
N LYS A 146 24.13 -17.18 61.38
CA LYS A 146 24.90 -18.35 61.80
C LYS A 146 26.42 -18.15 61.66
N LEU A 147 26.87 -17.07 61.02
CA LEU A 147 28.28 -16.71 60.99
C LEU A 147 28.72 -16.25 62.37
N LYS A 148 29.82 -16.83 62.87
CA LYS A 148 30.41 -16.41 64.14
C LYS A 148 30.96 -14.99 63.98
N HIS A 149 30.70 -14.13 64.96
CA HIS A 149 31.32 -12.81 65.01
C HIS A 149 32.85 -12.96 65.06
N THR A 150 33.55 -12.23 64.20
CA THR A 150 35.01 -12.17 64.18
C THR A 150 35.43 -10.70 64.12
N GLU A 151 36.28 -10.29 65.06
CA GLU A 151 36.86 -8.95 65.04
C GLU A 151 38.07 -8.96 64.10
N THR A 152 38.02 -8.21 63.01
CA THR A 152 39.16 -8.04 62.11
C THR A 152 40.01 -6.86 62.55
N CYS A 153 41.24 -7.11 63.00
CA CYS A 153 42.23 -6.05 63.26
C CYS A 153 42.93 -5.66 61.96
N GLU A 154 42.49 -4.57 61.33
CA GLU A 154 43.24 -3.91 60.26
C GLU A 154 44.41 -3.13 60.88
N LYS A 155 45.59 -3.72 60.85
CA LYS A 155 46.82 -3.06 61.31
C LYS A 155 47.27 -2.09 60.24
N ASN A 156 46.89 -0.82 60.37
CA ASN A 156 47.53 0.29 59.66
C ASN A 156 48.31 1.18 60.65
N PRO A 157 49.38 0.67 61.30
CA PRO A 157 50.17 1.49 62.21
C PRO A 157 50.94 2.54 61.40
N LEU A 158 50.74 3.81 61.73
CA LEU A 158 51.56 4.89 61.19
C LEU A 158 53.03 4.69 61.63
N PRO A 159 54.02 4.90 60.74
CA PRO A 159 55.43 4.79 61.10
C PRO A 159 55.77 5.68 62.29
N THR A 160 56.49 5.13 63.28
CA THR A 160 56.97 5.90 64.42
C THR A 160 58.10 6.84 64.00
N LYS A 161 58.30 7.93 64.75
CA LYS A 161 59.33 8.95 64.45
C LYS A 161 60.73 8.34 64.30
N ASP A 162 61.05 7.31 65.09
CA ASP A 162 62.34 6.61 65.02
C ASP A 162 62.56 5.95 63.65
N VAL A 163 61.51 5.33 63.07
CA VAL A 163 61.55 4.75 61.72
C VAL A 163 61.75 5.84 60.67
N ILE A 164 61.09 6.99 60.85
CA ILE A 164 61.21 8.14 59.94
C ILE A 164 62.61 8.77 60.01
N GLU A 165 63.22 8.86 61.20
CA GLU A 165 64.57 9.41 61.36
C GLU A 165 65.65 8.45 60.86
N GLN A 166 65.45 7.14 61.02
CA GLN A 166 66.35 6.13 60.47
C GLN A 166 66.34 6.15 58.92
N GLU A 167 65.18 6.40 58.29
CA GLU A 167 65.10 6.61 56.84
C GLU A 167 65.67 7.96 56.39
N LYS A 168 65.60 9.01 57.21
CA LYS A 168 66.20 10.32 56.87
C LYS A 168 67.73 10.38 57.00
N SER A 169 68.32 9.42 57.70
CA SER A 169 69.78 9.34 57.93
C SER A 169 70.48 8.30 57.05
N ALA A 170 69.72 7.56 56.23
CA ALA A 170 70.21 6.71 55.15
C ALA A 170 70.26 7.49 53.82
#